data_AF-A0A2V2DGT6-F1
#
_entry.id   AF-A0A2V2DGT6-F1
#
_cell.length_a   1.000
_cell.length_b   1.000
_cell.length_c   1.000
_cell.angle_alpha   90.00
_cell.angle_beta   90.00
_cell.angle_gamma   90.00
#
_symmetry.space_group_name_H-M   'P 1'
#
loop_
_entity.id
_entity.type
_entity.pdbx_description
1 polymer ?
#
loop_
_entity_poly.entity_id
_entity_poly.type
_entity_poly.pdbx_seq_one_letter_code
_entity_poly.pdbx_strand_id
1 'polypeptide(L)' 'VLPGAMFLLAYTEDGRPVMGLPGCVMYAKRTIFDLVLPSVMADVPISAEQLTNYGEGGLCLGCDRCTFPNCGFGK' A
#
# COMPACT_ATOMS: atom_id res chain seq x y z
N VAL A 1 -0.92 -0.12 -15.38
CA VAL A 1 -0.35 -0.59 -14.08
C VAL A 1 -1.45 -0.49 -13.04
N LEU A 2 -1.67 -1.54 -12.24
CA LEU A 2 -2.78 -1.62 -11.27
C LEU A 2 -2.43 -0.88 -9.96
N PRO A 3 -3.39 -0.26 -9.26
CA PRO A 3 -3.16 0.53 -8.03
C PRO A 3 -2.55 -0.23 -6.84
N GLY A 4 -2.62 -1.57 -6.85
CA GLY A 4 -2.11 -2.43 -5.78
C GLY A 4 -0.84 -3.22 -6.13
N ALA A 5 -0.25 -2.97 -7.30
CA ALA A 5 0.86 -3.78 -7.81
C ALA A 5 2.17 -2.98 -7.85
N MET A 6 3.31 -3.70 -7.83
CA MET A 6 4.66 -3.15 -8.03
C MET A 6 5.12 -2.13 -6.98
N PHE A 7 4.53 -2.13 -5.78
CA PHE A 7 5.05 -1.35 -4.66
C PHE A 7 6.22 -2.05 -3.99
N LEU A 8 7.26 -1.29 -3.69
CA LEU A 8 8.47 -1.76 -3.02
C LEU A 8 8.70 -0.94 -1.76
N LEU A 9 9.11 -1.61 -0.69
CA LEU A 9 9.52 -0.97 0.55
C LEU A 9 10.84 -1.59 0.99
N ALA A 10 11.81 -0.73 1.29
CA ALA A 10 13.08 -1.08 1.90
C ALA A 10 13.38 -0.12 3.03
N TYR A 11 14.29 -0.52 3.92
CA TYR A 11 14.80 0.30 5.00
C TYR A 11 16.31 0.37 4.88
N THR A 12 16.88 1.57 5.05
CA THR A 12 18.33 1.73 5.19
C THR A 12 18.80 1.19 6.54
N GLU A 13 20.12 1.05 6.73
CA GLU A 13 20.69 0.60 8.01
C GLU A 13 20.29 1.50 9.20
N ASP A 14 20.09 2.80 8.94
CA ASP A 14 19.63 3.77 9.93
C ASP A 14 18.09 3.90 10.02
N GLY A 15 17.35 2.96 9.41
CA GLY A 15 15.90 2.85 9.55
C GLY A 15 15.08 3.79 8.66
N ARG A 16 15.71 4.53 7.74
CA ARG A 16 14.96 5.41 6.82
C ARG A 16 14.21 4.58 5.77
N PRO A 17 12.92 4.84 5.57
CA PRO A 17 12.10 4.13 4.58
C PRO A 17 12.45 4.60 3.16
N VAL A 18 12.62 3.65 2.24
CA VAL A 18 12.77 3.88 0.80
C VAL A 18 11.62 3.17 0.09
N MET A 19 10.79 3.93 -0.62
CA MET A 19 9.58 3.40 -1.26
C MET A 19 9.65 3.54 -2.78
N GLY A 20 9.47 2.42 -3.48
CA GLY A 20 9.27 2.39 -4.94
C GLY A 20 7.78 2.46 -5.26
N LEU A 21 7.36 3.53 -5.93
CA LEU A 21 5.95 3.77 -6.24
C LEU A 21 5.65 3.41 -7.71
N PRO A 22 4.54 2.69 -7.98
CA PRO A 22 4.10 2.47 -9.35
C PRO A 22 3.64 3.78 -9.99
N GLY A 23 3.83 3.94 -11.30
CA GLY A 23 3.43 5.17 -12.02
C GLY A 23 1.94 5.49 -11.93
N CYS A 24 1.07 4.52 -11.60
CA CYS A 24 -0.35 4.75 -11.36
C CYS A 24 -0.64 5.60 -10.12
N VAL A 25 0.31 5.76 -9.19
CA VAL A 25 0.15 6.59 -7.98
C VAL A 25 -0.20 8.05 -8.29
N MET A 26 0.19 8.55 -9.46
CA MET A 26 -0.10 9.92 -9.89
C MET A 26 -1.55 10.13 -10.33
N TYR A 27 -2.27 9.06 -10.69
CA TYR A 27 -3.58 9.14 -11.36
C TYR A 27 -4.68 8.37 -10.65
N ALA A 28 -4.34 7.29 -9.94
CA ALA A 28 -5.30 6.51 -9.18
C ALA A 28 -5.59 7.20 -7.85
N LYS A 29 -6.88 7.37 -7.52
CA LYS A 29 -7.32 8.02 -6.27
C LYS A 29 -6.81 7.32 -5.01
N ARG A 30 -6.59 6.00 -5.08
CA ARG A 30 -6.23 5.13 -3.96
C ARG A 30 -5.32 4.03 -4.48
N THR A 31 -4.19 3.84 -3.80
CA THR A 31 -3.14 2.88 -4.11
C THR A 31 -2.60 2.25 -2.84
N ILE A 32 -1.81 1.19 -2.96
CA ILE A 32 -1.11 0.57 -1.84
C ILE A 32 -0.26 1.57 -1.03
N PHE A 33 0.24 2.63 -1.67
CA PHE A 33 0.96 3.69 -0.99
C PHE A 33 0.11 4.35 0.10
N ASP A 34 -1.18 4.57 -0.14
CA ASP A 34 -2.09 5.19 0.83
C ASP A 34 -2.34 4.32 2.07
N LEU A 35 -2.12 3.00 1.96
CA LEU A 35 -2.21 2.07 3.09
C LEU A 35 -0.92 2.05 3.92
N VAL A 36 0.23 2.15 3.26
CA VAL A 36 1.55 2.06 3.90
C VAL A 36 1.98 3.39 4.51
N LEU A 37 1.69 4.51 3.83
CA LEU A 37 2.15 5.85 4.20
C LEU A 37 1.84 6.23 5.66
N PRO A 38 0.64 5.98 6.23
CA PRO A 38 0.35 6.34 7.62
C PRO A 38 1.28 5.66 8.63
N SER A 39 1.63 4.39 8.42
CA SER A 39 2.53 3.67 9.33
C SER A 39 3.95 4.20 9.22
N VAL A 40 4.40 4.46 7.99
CA VAL A 40 5.73 5.02 7.73
C VAL A 40 5.88 6.41 8.34
N MET A 41 4.86 7.26 8.22
CA MET A 41 4.86 8.60 8.83
C MET A 41 4.82 8.58 10.37
N ALA A 42 4.37 7.47 10.96
CA ALA A 42 4.33 7.27 12.39
C ALA A 42 5.58 6.56 12.94
N ASP A 43 6.63 6.40 12.13
CA ASP A 43 7.83 5.62 12.45
C ASP A 43 7.52 4.16 12.86
N VAL A 44 6.39 3.62 12.39
CA VAL A 44 6.00 2.23 12.60
C VAL A 44 6.51 1.42 11.40
N PRO A 45 7.51 0.53 11.60
CA PRO A 45 8.06 -0.27 10.52
C PRO A 45 7.02 -1.28 10.02
N ILE A 46 6.90 -1.40 8.69
CA ILE A 46 6.07 -2.40 8.05
C ILE A 46 6.93 -3.64 7.77
N SER A 47 6.49 -4.78 8.30
CA SER A 47 7.11 -6.08 8.04
C SER A 47 6.77 -6.62 6.65
N ALA A 48 7.61 -7.52 6.15
CA ALA A 48 7.35 -8.24 4.90
C ALA A 48 6.03 -9.03 4.94
N GLU A 49 5.67 -9.57 6.10
CA GLU A 49 4.41 -10.28 6.31
C GLU A 49 3.20 -9.36 6.17
N GLN A 50 3.21 -8.19 6.83
CA GLN A 50 2.17 -7.18 6.68
C GLN A 50 2.02 -6.73 5.21
N LEU A 51 3.14 -6.51 4.52
CA LEU A 51 3.11 -6.10 3.12
C LEU A 51 2.55 -7.20 2.21
N THR A 52 2.85 -8.47 2.50
CA THR A 52 2.35 -9.63 1.74
C THR A 52 0.84 -9.82 1.93
N ASN A 53 0.31 -9.52 3.13
CA ASN A 53 -1.12 -9.57 3.40
C ASN A 53 -1.92 -8.58 2.53
N TYR A 54 -1.31 -7.46 2.12
CA TYR A 54 -1.94 -6.54 1.18
C TYR A 54 -1.95 -7.04 -0.27
N GLY A 55 -1.22 -8.11 -0.61
CA GLY A 55 -1.21 -8.68 -1.95
C GLY A 55 -2.55 -9.32 -2.31
N GLU A 56 -3.09 -10.13 -1.38
CA GLU A 56 -4.36 -10.81 -1.58
C GLU A 56 -5.54 -9.85 -1.38
N GLY A 57 -6.31 -9.61 -2.45
CA GLY A 57 -7.39 -8.63 -2.42
C GLY A 57 -6.93 -7.17 -2.46
N GLY A 58 -5.63 -6.91 -2.63
CA GLY A 58 -5.01 -5.57 -2.74
C GLY A 58 -5.39 -4.75 -3.97
N LEU A 59 -6.34 -5.23 -4.77
CA LEU A 59 -6.85 -4.50 -5.92
C LEU A 59 -7.95 -3.52 -5.50
N CYS A 60 -7.69 -2.22 -5.71
CA CYS A 60 -8.72 -1.20 -5.54
C CYS A 60 -9.82 -1.38 -6.61
N LEU A 61 -11.07 -1.59 -6.17
CA LEU A 61 -12.23 -1.80 -7.04
C LEU A 61 -12.92 -0.50 -7.48
N GLY A 62 -12.42 0.66 -7.06
CA GLY A 62 -13.00 1.97 -7.43
C GLY A 62 -14.38 2.26 -6.83
N CYS A 63 -14.75 1.59 -5.74
CA CYS A 63 -16.02 1.84 -5.04
C CYS A 63 -16.12 3.28 -4.50
N ASP A 64 -17.34 3.84 -4.48
CA ASP A 64 -17.61 5.16 -3.91
C ASP A 64 -17.27 5.22 -2.41
N ARG A 65 -17.61 4.15 -1.68
CA ARG A 65 -17.30 3.96 -0.27
C ARG A 65 -16.74 2.56 -0.02
N CYS A 66 -15.53 2.48 0.51
CA CYS A 66 -14.91 1.21 0.92
C CYS A 66 -15.68 0.61 2.10
N THR A 67 -16.14 -0.64 1.96
CA THR A 67 -16.87 -1.36 3.02
C THR A 67 -16.36 -2.80 3.07
N PHE A 68 -15.77 -3.21 4.18
CA PHE A 68 -15.38 -4.62 4.41
C PHE A 68 -16.63 -5.46 4.72
N PRO A 69 -16.75 -6.72 4.25
CA PRO A 69 -15.79 -7.49 3.44
C PRO A 69 -15.94 -7.29 1.92
N ASN A 70 -16.91 -6.47 1.48
CA ASN A 70 -17.20 -6.23 0.06
C ASN A 70 -16.03 -5.59 -0.70
N CYS A 71 -15.18 -4.82 -0.01
CA CYS A 71 -13.93 -4.30 -0.53
C CYS A 71 -12.74 -5.08 0.07
N GLY A 72 -11.95 -5.69 -0.81
CA GLY A 72 -10.69 -6.39 -0.52
C GLY A 72 -9.54 -5.50 -0.07
N PHE A 73 -9.63 -4.22 -0.44
CA PHE A 73 -8.52 -3.29 -0.41
C PHE A 73 -8.26 -2.77 1.01
N GLY A 74 -7.01 -2.90 1.49
CA GLY A 74 -6.60 -2.38 2.80
C GLY A 74 -7.16 -3.14 4.00
N LYS A 75 -7.41 -4.44 3.81
CA LYS A 75 -7.76 -5.39 4.88
C LYS A 75 -6.63 -5.57 5.88
#